data_AF-A0A7V4JFJ6-F1
#
_entry.id   AF-A0A7V4JFJ6-F1
#
_cell.length_a   1.000
_cell.length_b   1.000
_cell.length_c   1.000
_cell.angle_alpha   90.00
_cell.angle_beta   90.00
_cell.angle_gamma   90.00
#
_symmetry.space_group_name_H-M   'P 1'
#
loop_
_entity.id
_entity.type
_entity.pdbx_description
1 polymer ?
#
loop_
_entity_poly.entity_id
_entity_poly.type
_entity_poly.pdbx_seq_one_letter_code
_entity_poly.pdbx_strand_id
1 'polypeptide(L)'
;MAAVSVGVPLPPWICPISRTGYSKRCWWVRCEERSEVVPATGEYSPPKEGGAARQRQDVKLLGIFCNWSPFACLNAAAMAHLELPPEYSFMRVMCIGRINQALILRAFEYGADGVILLECRDEDCRYGPGPEVGHSNVDRVRRLLHLLGIGQSRLVERSFQAHEKEELVRALWEFAEEIKALGPNPAKPPQERVSA
;
A
#
# COMPACT_ATOMS: atom_id res chain seq x y z
N MET A 1 -0.85 -18.90 66.47
CA MET A 1 -0.08 -20.08 66.03
C MET A 1 -0.14 -20.14 64.51
N ALA A 2 1.03 -20.00 63.89
CA ALA A 2 1.44 -20.31 62.51
C ALA A 2 0.45 -20.04 61.33
N ALA A 3 0.72 -18.96 60.60
CA ALA A 3 0.41 -18.87 59.18
C ALA A 3 1.41 -19.75 58.41
N VAL A 4 0.92 -20.73 57.66
CA VAL A 4 1.74 -21.54 56.74
C VAL A 4 1.67 -20.88 55.37
N SER A 5 2.79 -20.31 54.96
CA SER A 5 3.07 -19.82 53.62
C SER A 5 3.12 -21.00 52.64
N VAL A 6 2.14 -21.10 51.75
CA VAL A 6 2.26 -21.93 50.54
C VAL A 6 2.55 -20.97 49.38
N GLY A 7 3.84 -20.79 49.11
CA GLY A 7 4.32 -20.12 47.90
C GLY A 7 4.07 -21.04 46.70
N VAL A 8 3.12 -20.65 45.86
CA VAL A 8 2.97 -21.23 44.52
C VAL A 8 3.79 -20.36 43.55
N PRO A 9 4.77 -20.92 42.84
CA PRO A 9 5.57 -20.16 41.88
C PRO A 9 4.72 -19.77 40.67
N LEU A 10 4.53 -18.48 40.47
CA LEU A 10 3.90 -17.94 39.27
C LEU A 10 4.81 -18.19 38.05
N PRO A 11 4.23 -18.51 36.88
CA PRO A 11 5.00 -18.85 35.70
C PRO A 11 5.67 -17.62 35.05
N PRO A 12 6.79 -17.80 34.33
CA PRO A 12 7.75 -16.73 33.99
C PRO A 12 7.31 -15.73 32.90
N TRP A 13 6.02 -15.69 32.54
CA TRP A 13 5.48 -14.84 31.46
C TRP A 13 4.68 -13.64 31.95
N ILE A 14 4.57 -13.44 33.27
CA ILE A 14 4.10 -12.17 33.84
C ILE A 14 5.32 -11.27 34.01
N CYS A 15 5.57 -10.43 33.00
CA CYS A 15 6.58 -9.37 33.09
C CYS A 15 5.92 -8.14 33.73
N PRO A 16 6.40 -7.67 34.90
CA PRO A 16 5.84 -6.51 35.58
C PRO A 16 6.13 -5.24 34.78
N ILE A 17 5.10 -4.43 34.56
CA ILE A 17 5.25 -3.08 34.03
C ILE A 17 6.05 -2.27 35.04
N SER A 18 7.35 -2.14 34.81
CA SER A 18 8.18 -1.12 35.46
C SER A 18 9.14 -0.49 34.46
N ARG A 19 8.88 0.79 34.25
CA ARG A 19 9.77 1.82 33.72
C ARG A 19 11.24 1.57 34.06
N THR A 20 12.10 1.52 33.05
CA THR A 20 13.40 2.22 33.01
C THR A 20 13.95 2.13 31.58
N GLY A 21 14.57 3.20 31.12
CA GLY A 21 14.77 3.49 29.70
C GLY A 21 16.01 2.87 29.04
N TYR A 22 16.19 3.30 27.79
CA TYR A 22 17.41 3.30 26.97
C TYR A 22 18.04 1.96 26.58
N SER A 23 18.10 1.67 25.28
CA SER A 23 19.34 1.84 24.49
C SER A 23 19.35 1.02 23.19
N LYS A 24 19.77 1.70 22.13
CA LYS A 24 20.10 1.18 20.80
C LYS A 24 21.21 0.12 20.86
N ARG A 25 21.04 -1.04 20.20
CA ARG A 25 21.99 -1.59 19.19
C ARG A 25 21.79 -3.07 18.83
N CYS A 26 21.98 -3.31 17.53
CA CYS A 26 22.61 -4.46 16.88
C CYS A 26 22.00 -5.86 17.05
N TRP A 27 21.32 -6.32 16.00
CA TRP A 27 21.31 -7.74 15.62
C TRP A 27 21.44 -7.86 14.09
N TRP A 28 22.66 -7.64 13.59
CA TRP A 28 23.11 -8.23 12.33
C TRP A 28 23.85 -9.52 12.72
N VAL A 29 23.22 -10.69 12.55
CA VAL A 29 23.93 -11.93 12.18
C VAL A 29 23.06 -12.69 11.20
N ARG A 30 23.61 -12.82 10.00
CA ARG A 30 23.20 -13.68 8.91
C ARG A 30 23.62 -15.10 9.25
N CYS A 31 22.72 -16.08 9.17
CA CYS A 31 23.12 -17.44 8.85
C CYS A 31 21.97 -18.18 8.18
N GLU A 32 22.37 -18.88 7.14
CA GLU A 32 21.59 -19.44 6.07
C GLU A 32 21.51 -20.94 6.33
N GLU A 33 20.33 -21.47 6.64
CA GLU A 33 20.10 -22.89 6.41
C GLU A 33 18.62 -23.22 6.25
N ARG A 34 18.40 -23.88 5.13
CA ARG A 34 17.18 -24.39 4.54
C ARG A 34 16.78 -25.66 5.28
N SER A 35 15.52 -25.78 5.70
CA SER A 35 14.74 -27.04 5.59
C SER A 35 13.33 -26.84 6.13
N GLU A 36 12.39 -27.40 5.39
CA GLU A 36 10.96 -27.52 5.67
C GLU A 36 10.69 -28.06 7.08
N VAL A 37 9.64 -27.58 7.76
CA VAL A 37 8.39 -28.31 8.06
C VAL A 37 7.36 -27.28 8.56
N VAL A 38 6.16 -27.24 7.97
CA VAL A 38 5.02 -26.48 8.52
C VAL A 38 4.27 -27.40 9.50
N PRO A 39 4.23 -27.14 10.82
CA PRO A 39 3.43 -27.96 11.74
C PRO A 39 1.94 -27.58 11.70
N ALA A 40 1.07 -28.56 11.96
CA ALA A 40 -0.38 -28.52 11.85
C ALA A 40 -1.12 -27.76 12.98
N THR A 41 -0.56 -26.66 13.48
CA THR A 41 -1.24 -25.78 14.45
C THR A 41 -1.42 -24.40 13.85
N GLY A 42 -2.68 -23.95 13.81
CA GLY A 42 -3.09 -22.69 13.20
C GLY A 42 -2.50 -21.47 13.87
N GLU A 43 -1.32 -21.07 13.43
CA GLU A 43 -0.75 -19.74 13.70
C GLU A 43 -0.58 -19.02 12.36
N TYR A 44 -1.42 -18.01 12.14
CA TYR A 44 -1.21 -17.01 11.09
C TYR A 44 0.07 -16.24 11.44
N SER A 45 1.16 -16.56 10.75
CA SER A 45 2.37 -15.76 10.77
C SER A 45 2.13 -14.50 9.92
N PRO A 46 2.18 -13.28 10.50
CA PRO A 46 2.15 -12.08 9.69
C PRO A 46 3.31 -12.11 8.68
N PRO A 47 3.14 -11.58 7.45
CA PRO A 47 4.19 -11.58 6.45
C PRO A 47 5.41 -10.88 7.02
N LYS A 48 6.55 -11.60 7.03
CA LYS A 48 7.79 -11.13 7.65
C LYS A 48 8.25 -9.85 6.97
N GLU A 49 8.20 -8.75 7.70
CA GLU A 49 8.90 -7.52 7.37
C GLU A 49 10.40 -7.83 7.30
N GLY A 50 10.96 -7.85 6.08
CA GLY A 50 12.33 -8.27 5.90
C GLY A 50 12.78 -8.41 4.44
N GLY A 51 12.44 -7.45 3.58
CA GLY A 51 13.09 -7.27 2.28
C GLY A 51 14.12 -6.16 2.38
N ALA A 52 15.40 -6.48 2.21
CA ALA A 52 16.53 -5.56 2.33
C ALA A 52 16.30 -4.20 1.64
N ALA A 53 16.63 -3.12 2.35
CA ALA A 53 16.71 -1.76 1.83
C ALA A 53 17.82 -1.67 0.77
N ARG A 54 17.52 -2.09 -0.45
CA ARG A 54 18.27 -1.67 -1.63
C ARG A 54 17.95 -0.19 -1.80
N GLN A 55 18.95 0.68 -1.66
CA GLN A 55 18.81 2.11 -2.01
C GLN A 55 18.65 2.23 -3.53
N ARG A 56 17.51 1.78 -4.05
CA ARG A 56 16.92 2.29 -5.29
C ARG A 56 16.29 3.63 -4.92
N GLN A 57 16.25 4.60 -5.84
CA GLN A 57 15.27 5.67 -5.73
C GLN A 57 13.91 4.98 -5.60
N ASP A 58 13.42 4.89 -4.37
CA ASP A 58 12.24 4.10 -4.02
C ASP A 58 11.04 4.96 -4.38
N VAL A 59 10.67 4.90 -5.67
CA VAL A 59 9.47 5.51 -6.22
C VAL A 59 8.29 4.76 -5.61
N LYS A 60 7.46 5.48 -4.86
CA LYS A 60 6.29 4.91 -4.21
C LYS A 60 5.06 5.25 -5.03
N LEU A 61 4.45 4.23 -5.63
CA LEU A 61 3.23 4.38 -6.41
C LEU A 61 2.04 3.87 -5.60
N LEU A 62 0.93 4.61 -5.64
CA LEU A 62 -0.32 4.18 -5.04
C LEU A 62 -1.35 3.92 -6.14
N GLY A 63 -1.87 2.70 -6.20
CA GLY A 63 -2.99 2.34 -7.06
C GLY A 63 -4.28 2.20 -6.27
N ILE A 64 -5.28 3.03 -6.55
CA ILE A 64 -6.62 2.93 -5.96
C ILE A 64 -7.54 2.29 -6.99
N PHE A 65 -8.20 1.19 -6.64
CA PHE A 65 -9.06 0.46 -7.57
C PHE A 65 -10.48 0.24 -7.03
N CYS A 66 -11.43 0.29 -7.97
CA CYS A 66 -12.80 -0.15 -7.74
C CYS A 66 -12.87 -1.68 -7.59
N ASN A 67 -13.73 -2.13 -6.68
CA ASN A 67 -13.95 -3.55 -6.36
C ASN A 67 -14.56 -4.37 -7.51
N TRP A 68 -15.19 -3.72 -8.49
CA TRP A 68 -15.89 -4.40 -9.58
C TRP A 68 -14.91 -4.68 -10.72
N SER A 69 -14.95 -3.91 -11.82
CA SER A 69 -14.16 -4.21 -13.02
C SER A 69 -12.63 -4.21 -12.79
N PRO A 70 -12.03 -3.16 -12.18
CA PRO A 70 -10.57 -3.11 -12.02
C PRO A 70 -10.01 -4.19 -11.09
N PHE A 71 -10.72 -4.52 -10.00
CA PHE A 71 -10.31 -5.61 -9.13
C PHE A 71 -10.44 -6.98 -9.82
N ALA A 72 -11.48 -7.19 -10.63
CA ALA A 72 -11.61 -8.40 -11.43
C ALA A 72 -10.44 -8.54 -12.42
N CYS A 73 -10.05 -7.46 -13.10
CA CYS A 73 -8.87 -7.45 -13.97
C CYS A 73 -7.58 -7.76 -13.22
N LEU A 74 -7.37 -7.16 -12.04
CA LEU A 74 -6.19 -7.40 -11.22
C LEU A 74 -6.11 -8.87 -10.77
N ASN A 75 -7.24 -9.46 -10.37
CA ASN A 75 -7.32 -10.87 -10.02
C ASN A 75 -7.07 -11.76 -11.23
N ALA A 76 -7.64 -11.43 -12.38
CA ALA A 76 -7.42 -12.17 -13.63
C ALA A 76 -5.96 -12.09 -14.09
N ALA A 77 -5.31 -10.94 -13.91
CA ALA A 77 -3.88 -10.76 -14.17
C ALA A 77 -3.03 -11.62 -13.23
N ALA A 78 -3.37 -11.66 -11.94
CA ALA A 78 -2.70 -12.51 -10.96
C ALA A 78 -2.87 -14.01 -11.28
N MET A 79 -4.08 -14.43 -11.67
CA MET A 79 -4.36 -15.81 -12.11
C MET A 79 -3.62 -16.18 -13.39
N ALA A 80 -3.43 -15.22 -14.29
CA ALA A 80 -2.63 -15.38 -15.50
C ALA A 80 -1.12 -15.26 -15.26
N HIS A 81 -0.69 -15.09 -14.00
CA HIS A 81 0.71 -14.91 -13.61
C HIS A 81 1.39 -13.75 -14.35
N LEU A 82 0.65 -12.66 -14.64
CA LEU A 82 1.22 -11.45 -15.22
C LEU A 82 2.04 -10.70 -14.16
N GLU A 83 3.23 -10.26 -14.55
CA GLU A 83 4.09 -9.48 -13.66
C GLU A 83 3.58 -8.05 -13.50
N LEU A 84 3.39 -7.66 -12.25
CA LEU A 84 3.05 -6.30 -11.88
C LEU A 84 4.31 -5.56 -11.40
N PRO A 85 4.42 -4.25 -11.68
CA PRO A 85 5.48 -3.41 -11.13
C PRO A 85 5.49 -3.44 -9.59
N PRO A 86 6.62 -3.80 -8.95
CA PRO A 86 6.72 -3.97 -7.50
C PRO A 86 6.62 -2.66 -6.69
N GLU A 87 6.69 -1.51 -7.36
CA GLU A 87 6.62 -0.17 -6.75
C GLU A 87 5.21 0.22 -6.28
N TYR A 88 4.17 -0.53 -6.69
CA TYR A 88 2.79 -0.23 -6.36
C TYR A 88 2.36 -0.77 -5.01
N SER A 89 1.76 0.11 -4.22
CA SER A 89 0.87 -0.23 -3.13
C SER A 89 -0.57 -0.11 -3.62
N PHE A 90 -1.36 -1.15 -3.41
CA PHE A 90 -2.72 -1.26 -3.93
C PHE A 90 -3.75 -1.05 -2.81
N MET A 91 -4.68 -0.11 -3.01
CA MET A 91 -5.81 0.15 -2.11
C MET A 91 -7.15 -0.15 -2.78
N ARG A 92 -7.92 -1.07 -2.18
CA ARG A 92 -9.25 -1.45 -2.66
C ARG A 92 -10.33 -0.54 -2.09
N VAL A 93 -11.21 -0.05 -2.96
CA VAL A 93 -12.46 0.63 -2.58
C VAL A 93 -13.66 0.05 -3.32
N MET A 94 -14.87 0.18 -2.77
CA MET A 94 -16.07 -0.35 -3.43
C MET A 94 -16.39 0.36 -4.75
N CYS A 95 -16.12 1.67 -4.83
CA CYS A 95 -16.31 2.49 -6.02
C CYS A 95 -15.39 3.71 -5.96
N ILE A 96 -14.89 4.17 -7.11
CA ILE A 96 -14.08 5.40 -7.21
C ILE A 96 -14.89 6.64 -6.84
N GLY A 97 -16.20 6.65 -7.04
CA GLY A 97 -17.07 7.75 -6.59
C GLY A 97 -17.04 8.01 -5.08
N ARG A 98 -16.50 7.08 -4.27
CA ARG A 98 -16.30 7.29 -2.83
C ARG A 98 -14.99 8.00 -2.49
N ILE A 99 -14.06 8.09 -3.44
CA ILE A 99 -12.79 8.78 -3.26
C ILE A 99 -13.04 10.29 -3.32
N ASN A 100 -12.81 10.95 -2.19
CA ASN A 100 -12.79 12.40 -2.10
C ASN A 100 -11.40 12.94 -2.47
N GLN A 101 -11.34 14.17 -2.97
CA GLN A 101 -10.11 14.92 -3.30
C GLN A 101 -9.12 14.93 -2.12
N ALA A 102 -9.64 15.05 -0.89
CA ALA A 102 -8.82 15.02 0.32
C ALA A 102 -8.04 13.70 0.49
N LEU A 103 -8.60 12.55 0.09
CA LEU A 103 -7.90 11.26 0.17
C LEU A 103 -6.75 11.18 -0.84
N ILE A 104 -6.96 11.73 -2.04
CA ILE A 104 -5.92 11.78 -3.08
C ILE A 104 -4.78 12.70 -2.63
N LEU A 105 -5.10 13.89 -2.12
CA LEU A 105 -4.09 14.82 -1.60
C LEU A 105 -3.34 14.22 -0.41
N ARG A 106 -4.05 13.54 0.49
CA ARG A 106 -3.43 12.86 1.63
C ARG A 106 -2.47 11.75 1.20
N ALA A 107 -2.70 11.09 0.07
CA ALA A 107 -1.72 10.14 -0.47
C ALA A 107 -0.39 10.82 -0.84
N PHE A 108 -0.45 12.01 -1.44
CA PHE A 108 0.74 12.81 -1.73
C PHE A 108 1.40 13.34 -0.44
N GLU A 109 0.63 13.69 0.58
CA GLU A 109 1.16 14.04 1.91
C GLU A 109 1.89 12.86 2.56
N TYR A 110 1.44 11.62 2.37
CA TYR A 110 2.18 10.44 2.84
C TYR A 110 3.45 10.14 2.02
N GLY A 111 3.78 10.97 1.03
CA GLY A 111 4.99 10.84 0.23
C GLY A 111 4.86 9.87 -0.93
N ALA A 112 3.64 9.69 -1.46
CA ALA A 112 3.45 9.02 -2.74
C ALA A 112 4.07 9.87 -3.87
N ASP A 113 4.82 9.21 -4.75
CA ASP A 113 5.47 9.82 -5.90
C ASP A 113 4.53 9.90 -7.11
N GLY A 114 3.56 8.97 -7.18
CA GLY A 114 2.49 8.95 -8.16
C GLY A 114 1.26 8.21 -7.63
N VAL A 115 0.08 8.66 -8.06
CA VAL A 115 -1.20 8.03 -7.72
C VAL A 115 -1.94 7.71 -9.01
N ILE A 116 -2.35 6.45 -9.15
CA ILE A 116 -3.22 5.99 -10.23
C ILE A 116 -4.60 5.61 -9.68
N LEU A 117 -5.66 6.12 -10.30
CA LEU A 117 -7.02 5.70 -10.05
C LEU A 117 -7.46 4.77 -11.17
N LEU A 118 -7.91 3.57 -10.79
CA LEU A 118 -8.40 2.55 -11.69
C LEU A 118 -9.91 2.44 -11.51
N GLU A 119 -10.65 2.82 -12.55
CA GLU A 119 -12.10 2.88 -12.52
C GLU A 119 -12.76 1.94 -13.54
N CYS A 120 -14.05 1.72 -13.35
CA CYS A 120 -14.88 1.05 -14.35
C CYS A 120 -15.09 2.01 -15.52
N ARG A 121 -15.30 1.49 -16.73
CA ARG A 121 -15.87 2.33 -17.80
C ARG A 121 -17.22 2.92 -17.38
N ASP A 122 -17.54 4.09 -17.90
CA ASP A 122 -18.73 4.86 -17.56
C ASP A 122 -20.00 4.03 -17.79
N GLU A 123 -20.08 3.31 -18.91
CA GLU A 123 -21.21 2.45 -19.25
C GLU A 123 -21.40 1.25 -18.30
N ASP A 124 -20.31 0.74 -17.71
CA ASP A 124 -20.28 -0.53 -16.96
C ASP A 124 -20.30 -0.33 -15.44
N CYS A 125 -20.45 0.91 -14.97
CA CYS A 125 -20.42 1.17 -13.53
C CYS A 125 -21.62 0.52 -12.83
N ARG A 126 -21.32 -0.38 -11.87
CA ARG A 126 -22.29 -0.98 -10.94
C ARG A 126 -23.24 0.04 -10.30
N TYR A 127 -22.72 1.22 -9.99
CA TYR A 127 -23.44 2.23 -9.21
C TYR A 127 -24.02 3.36 -10.06
N GLY A 128 -23.64 3.50 -11.33
CA GLY A 128 -24.04 4.60 -12.20
C GLY A 128 -23.06 5.79 -12.15
N PRO A 129 -23.22 6.78 -11.25
CA PRO A 129 -22.46 8.03 -11.29
C PRO A 129 -21.06 7.90 -10.65
N GLY A 130 -20.52 6.69 -10.53
CA GLY A 130 -19.24 6.44 -9.86
C GLY A 130 -18.05 7.08 -10.58
N PRO A 131 -17.82 6.74 -11.86
CA PRO A 131 -16.74 7.30 -12.68
C PRO A 131 -16.88 8.80 -12.92
N GLU A 132 -18.09 9.30 -13.19
CA GLU A 132 -18.33 10.75 -13.39
C GLU A 132 -17.86 11.60 -12.19
N VAL A 133 -18.17 11.14 -10.97
CA VAL A 133 -17.69 11.79 -9.74
C VAL A 133 -16.16 11.63 -9.59
N GLY A 134 -15.62 10.47 -9.99
CA GLY A 134 -14.19 10.20 -10.06
C GLY A 134 -13.45 11.22 -10.92
N HIS A 135 -13.84 11.35 -12.19
CA HIS A 135 -13.31 12.29 -13.16
C HIS A 135 -13.36 13.74 -12.66
N SER A 136 -14.50 14.18 -12.13
CA SER A 136 -14.62 15.53 -11.56
C SER A 136 -13.67 15.77 -10.40
N ASN A 137 -13.47 14.76 -9.55
CA ASN A 137 -12.54 14.85 -8.42
C ASN A 137 -11.09 14.85 -8.88
N VAL A 138 -10.71 13.97 -9.81
CA VAL A 138 -9.36 13.91 -10.36
C VAL A 138 -8.99 15.22 -11.03
N ASP A 139 -9.87 15.79 -11.85
CA ASP A 139 -9.64 17.08 -12.52
C ASP A 139 -9.42 18.23 -11.54
N ARG A 140 -10.20 18.27 -10.46
CA ARG A 140 -10.02 19.27 -9.38
C ARG A 140 -8.66 19.08 -8.71
N VAL A 141 -8.28 17.84 -8.39
CA VAL A 141 -6.98 17.56 -7.76
C VAL A 141 -5.82 17.86 -8.71
N ARG A 142 -5.92 17.55 -10.01
CA ARG A 142 -4.88 17.90 -11.00
C ARG A 142 -4.61 19.40 -11.02
N ARG A 143 -5.66 20.23 -10.99
CA ARG A 143 -5.51 21.69 -10.89
C ARG A 143 -4.81 22.10 -9.60
N LEU A 144 -5.16 21.50 -8.46
CA LEU A 144 -4.49 21.75 -7.19
C LEU A 144 -3.01 21.33 -7.22
N LEU A 145 -2.69 20.16 -7.76
CA LEU A 145 -1.31 19.68 -7.90
C LEU A 145 -0.45 20.59 -8.79
N HIS A 146 -1.05 21.22 -9.81
CA HIS A 146 -0.39 22.22 -10.62
C HIS A 146 -0.03 23.46 -9.80
N LEU A 147 -0.98 23.99 -9.02
CA LEU A 147 -0.77 25.16 -8.15
C LEU A 147 0.27 24.90 -7.05
N LEU A 148 0.35 23.67 -6.56
CA LEU A 148 1.34 23.23 -5.56
C LEU A 148 2.73 22.96 -6.14
N GLY A 149 2.90 22.99 -7.47
CA GLY A 149 4.18 22.70 -8.12
C GLY A 149 4.61 21.23 -8.09
N ILE A 150 3.72 20.31 -7.71
CA ILE A 150 3.99 18.86 -7.65
C ILE A 150 3.95 18.23 -9.06
N GLY A 151 3.11 18.81 -9.94
CA GLY A 151 2.94 18.38 -11.33
C GLY A 151 1.68 17.54 -11.54
N GLN A 152 0.96 17.80 -12.64
CA GLN A 152 -0.32 17.16 -12.94
C GLN A 152 -0.16 15.70 -13.35
N SER A 153 0.95 15.37 -14.02
CA SER A 153 1.25 14.03 -14.54
C SER A 153 1.43 12.98 -13.44
N ARG A 154 1.54 13.39 -12.17
CA ARG A 154 1.63 12.46 -11.03
C ARG A 154 0.28 11.85 -10.63
N LEU A 155 -0.83 12.36 -11.17
CA LEU A 155 -2.17 11.84 -10.94
C LEU A 155 -2.81 11.42 -12.26
N VAL A 156 -2.94 10.10 -12.43
CA VAL A 156 -3.51 9.49 -13.63
C VAL A 156 -4.76 8.72 -13.25
N GLU A 157 -5.78 8.79 -14.11
CA GLU A 157 -6.96 7.94 -14.03
C GLU A 157 -7.04 7.10 -15.31
N ARG A 158 -7.52 5.87 -15.16
CA ARG A 158 -7.68 4.92 -16.26
C ARG A 158 -8.92 4.07 -16.02
N SER A 159 -9.72 3.91 -17.05
CA SER A 159 -10.97 3.15 -17.03
C SER A 159 -10.79 1.80 -17.72
N PHE A 160 -11.27 0.73 -17.10
CA PHE A 160 -11.16 -0.64 -17.61
C PHE A 160 -12.49 -1.40 -17.48
N GLN A 161 -12.74 -2.28 -18.44
CA GLN A 161 -13.76 -3.33 -18.34
C GLN A 161 -13.16 -4.59 -17.71
N ALA A 162 -14.01 -5.48 -17.16
CA ALA A 162 -13.58 -6.61 -16.33
C ALA A 162 -12.70 -7.67 -17.04
N HIS A 163 -12.62 -7.64 -18.37
CA HIS A 163 -11.84 -8.59 -19.17
C HIS A 163 -10.52 -8.01 -19.70
N GLU A 164 -10.30 -6.70 -19.57
CA GLU A 164 -9.14 -5.97 -20.11
C GLU A 164 -7.95 -6.05 -19.13
N LYS A 165 -7.48 -7.26 -18.86
CA LYS A 165 -6.41 -7.49 -17.87
C LYS A 165 -5.03 -7.13 -18.42
N GLU A 166 -4.75 -7.42 -19.69
CA GLU A 166 -3.48 -7.11 -20.34
C GLU A 166 -3.26 -5.59 -20.43
N GLU A 167 -4.32 -4.86 -20.74
CA GLU A 167 -4.37 -3.40 -20.86
C GLU A 167 -4.16 -2.75 -19.50
N LEU A 168 -4.76 -3.30 -18.44
CA LEU A 168 -4.54 -2.82 -17.08
C LEU A 168 -3.08 -2.99 -16.65
N VAL A 169 -2.48 -4.16 -16.91
CA VAL A 169 -1.07 -4.41 -16.58
C VAL A 169 -0.16 -3.49 -17.37
N ARG A 170 -0.44 -3.28 -18.67
CA ARG A 170 0.32 -2.34 -19.51
C ARG A 170 0.24 -0.92 -18.97
N ALA A 171 -0.95 -0.44 -18.61
CA ALA A 171 -1.13 0.90 -18.06
C ALA A 171 -0.37 1.10 -16.73
N LEU A 172 -0.29 0.07 -15.88
CA LEU A 172 0.50 0.13 -14.66
C LEU A 172 2.01 0.24 -14.95
N TRP A 173 2.51 -0.49 -15.94
CA TRP A 173 3.91 -0.38 -16.36
C TRP A 173 4.22 0.98 -16.98
N GLU A 174 3.37 1.46 -17.90
CA GLU A 174 3.51 2.78 -18.52
C GLU A 174 3.57 3.89 -17.46
N PHE A 175 2.62 3.89 -16.51
CA PHE A 175 2.61 4.88 -15.44
C PHE A 175 3.83 4.76 -14.52
N ALA A 176 4.32 3.56 -14.25
CA ALA A 176 5.53 3.38 -13.45
C ALA A 176 6.76 4.02 -14.11
N GLU A 177 6.93 3.83 -15.42
CA GLU A 177 8.03 4.40 -16.18
C GLU A 177 7.91 5.93 -16.29
N GLU A 178 6.71 6.46 -16.49
CA GLU A 178 6.45 7.91 -16.47
C GLU A 178 6.89 8.55 -15.14
N ILE A 179 6.52 7.95 -14.01
CA ILE A 179 6.89 8.50 -12.69
C ILE A 179 8.37 8.32 -12.40
N LYS A 180 8.98 7.21 -12.81
CA LYS A 180 10.44 7.02 -12.72
C LYS A 180 11.19 8.11 -13.48
N ALA A 181 10.71 8.50 -14.66
CA ALA A 181 11.30 9.59 -15.45
C ALA A 181 11.14 10.97 -14.79
N LEU A 182 10.01 11.22 -14.11
CA LEU A 182 9.76 12.47 -13.37
C LEU A 182 10.54 12.56 -12.05
N GLY A 183 11.01 11.44 -11.51
CA GLY A 183 11.74 11.38 -10.26
C GLY A 183 10.86 11.59 -9.01
N PRO A 184 11.49 11.62 -7.82
CA PRO A 184 10.75 11.67 -6.55
C PRO A 184 9.96 12.96 -6.39
N ASN A 185 8.85 12.89 -5.66
CA ASN A 185 7.97 14.01 -5.39
C ASN A 185 8.68 15.07 -4.53
N PRO A 186 8.70 16.36 -4.93
CA PRO A 186 9.32 17.44 -4.17
C PRO A 186 8.67 17.70 -2.81
N ALA A 187 7.39 17.34 -2.65
CA ALA A 187 6.62 17.55 -1.42
C ALA A 187 6.75 16.40 -0.41
N LYS A 188 7.66 15.44 -0.62
CA LYS A 188 7.81 14.25 0.24
C LYS A 188 8.21 14.67 1.67
N PRO A 189 7.33 14.54 2.68
CA PRO A 189 7.75 14.85 4.04
C PRO A 189 8.73 13.76 4.53
N PRO A 190 9.64 14.11 5.45
CA PRO A 190 10.38 13.11 6.21
C PRO A 190 9.37 12.25 6.98
N GLN A 191 9.13 11.02 6.52
CA GLN A 191 8.24 10.09 7.20
C GLN A 191 8.95 9.59 8.46
N GLU A 192 8.70 10.24 9.60
CA GLU A 192 9.04 9.69 10.91
C GLU A 192 8.10 8.51 11.16
N ARG A 193 8.63 7.28 11.11
CA ARG A 193 7.88 6.09 11.46
C ARG A 193 7.50 6.19 12.93
N VAL A 194 6.26 6.59 13.21
CA VAL A 194 5.69 6.46 14.55
C VAL A 194 5.45 4.96 14.79
N SER A 195 6.50 4.29 15.25
CA SER A 195 6.44 2.94 15.79
C SER A 195 5.68 3.01 17.11
N ALA A 196 4.39 2.66 17.08
CA ALA A 196 3.57 2.43 18.27
C ALA A 196 3.58 0.94 18.63
#